data_AF-A0A699XHD0-F1
#
_entry.id   AF-A0A699XHD0-F1
#
_cell.length_a   1.000
_cell.length_b   1.000
_cell.length_c   1.000
_cell.angle_alpha   90.00
_cell.angle_beta   90.00
_cell.angle_gamma   90.00
#
_symmetry.space_group_name_H-M   'P 1'
#
loop_
_entity.id
_entity.type
_entity.pdbx_description
1 polymer ?
#
loop_
_entity_poly.entity_id
_entity_poly.type
_entity_poly.pdbx_seq_one_letter_code
_entity_poly.pdbx_strand_id
1 'polypeptide(L)'
;FGGIIGTTTAAANGTFQVTLGSPQLNGQALTVTATDAAGNVSTSAAYVAGDTTAPLAVSNLAVTADGLSLAGHGEAGATVVVRDASGNQLGT
;
A
#
# COMPACT_ATOMS: atom_id res chain seq x y z
N PHE A 1 16.17 4.89 -6.59
CA PHE A 1 16.90 3.71 -6.06
C PHE A 1 16.19 3.27 -4.78
N GLY A 2 15.86 1.99 -4.66
CA GLY A 2 15.32 1.45 -3.41
C GLY A 2 16.41 1.43 -2.33
N GLY A 3 16.11 1.93 -1.13
CA GLY A 3 17.00 1.89 0.01
C GLY A 3 16.86 0.58 0.80
N ILE A 4 17.86 0.24 1.60
CA ILE A 4 17.75 -0.83 2.59
C ILE A 4 16.75 -0.36 3.65
N ILE A 5 15.66 -1.11 3.81
CA ILE A 5 14.60 -0.82 4.79
C ILE A 5 14.64 -1.75 6.00
N GLY A 6 15.60 -2.67 6.08
CA GLY A 6 15.78 -3.56 7.22
C GLY A 6 16.88 -4.58 6.96
N THR A 7 17.59 -4.98 8.00
CA THR A 7 18.58 -6.07 7.98
C THR A 7 18.49 -6.87 9.27
N THR A 8 18.86 -8.15 9.19
CA THR A 8 18.96 -9.04 10.35
C THR A 8 19.90 -10.19 9.99
N THR A 9 20.33 -10.97 11.00
CA THR A 9 21.08 -12.20 10.80
C THR A 9 20.15 -13.39 11.01
N ALA A 10 20.19 -14.38 10.12
CA ALA A 10 19.43 -15.62 10.31
C ALA A 10 19.95 -16.39 11.53
N ALA A 11 19.05 -16.97 12.31
CA ALA A 11 19.36 -17.81 13.44
C ALA A 11 19.99 -19.15 13.00
N ALA A 12 20.53 -19.91 13.95
CA ALA A 12 21.22 -21.18 13.67
C ALA A 12 20.33 -22.24 12.98
N ASN A 13 19.01 -22.15 13.15
CA ASN A 13 18.03 -23.02 12.48
C ASN A 13 17.58 -22.47 11.10
N GLY A 14 18.19 -21.37 10.63
CA GLY A 14 17.89 -20.74 9.35
C GLY A 14 16.71 -19.76 9.35
N THR A 15 16.00 -19.58 10.47
CA THR A 15 14.89 -18.62 10.51
C THR A 15 15.39 -17.19 10.71
N PHE A 16 14.63 -16.20 10.24
CA PHE A 16 14.94 -14.80 10.46
C PHE A 16 13.65 -14.00 10.68
N GLN A 17 13.76 -12.93 11.46
CA GLN A 17 12.75 -11.89 11.58
C GLN A 17 13.46 -10.55 11.51
N VAL A 18 12.94 -9.64 10.69
CA VAL A 18 13.50 -8.32 10.47
C VAL A 18 12.45 -7.27 10.80
N THR A 19 12.83 -6.30 11.62
CA THR A 19 12.03 -5.08 11.82
C THR A 19 12.33 -4.15 10.65
N LEU A 20 11.28 -3.75 9.92
CA LEU A 20 11.42 -2.79 8.83
C LEU A 20 11.36 -1.35 9.35
N GLY A 21 12.14 -0.47 8.76
CA GLY A 21 12.20 0.95 9.12
C GLY A 21 10.97 1.76 8.72
N SER A 22 10.14 1.23 7.81
CA SER A 22 8.86 1.82 7.44
C SER A 22 7.81 0.75 7.10
N PRO A 23 6.52 1.03 7.34
CA PRO A 23 5.45 0.10 7.01
C PRO A 23 5.41 -0.24 5.51
N GLN A 24 5.29 -1.52 5.20
CA GLN A 24 5.03 -2.02 3.84
C GLN A 24 3.60 -2.54 3.77
N LEU A 25 2.65 -1.64 3.45
CA LEU A 25 1.21 -1.85 3.59
C LEU A 25 0.40 -1.47 2.34
N ASN A 26 1.05 -1.08 1.25
CA ASN A 26 0.40 -0.49 0.07
C ASN A 26 0.94 -1.14 -1.22
N GLY A 27 1.05 -2.47 -1.25
CA GLY A 27 1.50 -3.19 -2.45
C GLY A 27 2.99 -3.05 -2.79
N GLN A 28 3.82 -2.61 -1.84
CA GLN A 28 5.24 -2.39 -2.10
C GLN A 28 5.96 -3.67 -2.54
N ALA A 29 6.73 -3.57 -3.62
CA ALA A 29 7.61 -4.63 -4.10
C ALA A 29 8.95 -4.59 -3.34
N LEU A 30 9.29 -5.71 -2.70
CA LEU A 30 10.50 -5.90 -1.92
C LEU A 30 11.41 -6.93 -2.58
N THR A 31 12.71 -6.70 -2.44
CA THR A 31 13.77 -7.62 -2.87
C THR A 31 14.59 -8.03 -1.65
N VAL A 32 14.74 -9.34 -1.43
CA VAL A 32 15.47 -9.90 -0.29
C VAL A 32 16.68 -10.68 -0.81
N THR A 33 17.83 -10.51 -0.17
CA THR A 33 19.07 -11.24 -0.44
C THR A 33 19.71 -11.65 0.88
N ALA A 34 20.50 -12.72 0.87
CA ALA A 34 21.37 -13.10 1.98
C ALA A 34 22.84 -13.05 1.53
N THR A 35 23.73 -12.70 2.47
CA THR A 35 25.17 -12.70 2.25
C THR A 35 25.82 -13.59 3.30
N ASP A 36 26.69 -14.52 2.88
CA ASP A 36 27.44 -15.37 3.80
C ASP A 36 28.67 -14.66 4.39
N ALA A 37 29.38 -15.33 5.31
CA ALA A 37 30.57 -14.78 5.95
C ALA A 37 31.77 -14.58 5.00
N ALA A 38 31.78 -15.26 3.85
CA ALA A 38 32.78 -15.09 2.81
C ALA A 38 32.42 -13.96 1.83
N GLY A 39 31.23 -13.37 1.95
CA GLY A 39 30.75 -12.29 1.10
C GLY A 39 29.98 -12.74 -0.15
N ASN A 40 29.64 -14.03 -0.28
CA ASN A 40 28.82 -14.50 -1.39
C ASN A 40 27.36 -14.09 -1.18
N VAL A 41 26.75 -13.48 -2.20
CA VAL A 41 25.36 -13.00 -2.17
C VAL A 41 24.44 -13.99 -2.90
N SER A 42 23.28 -14.28 -2.32
CA SER A 42 22.25 -15.12 -2.94
C SER A 42 21.62 -14.47 -4.19
N THR A 43 20.91 -15.26 -4.98
CA THR A 43 19.90 -14.69 -5.90
C THR A 43 18.82 -13.94 -5.11
N SER A 44 18.21 -12.92 -5.71
CA SER A 44 17.17 -12.14 -5.04
C SER A 44 15.84 -12.88 -5.01
N ALA A 45 15.18 -12.88 -3.85
CA ALA A 45 13.79 -13.27 -3.71
C ALA A 45 12.89 -12.03 -3.77
N ALA A 46 11.85 -12.10 -4.61
CA ALA A 46 10.83 -11.05 -4.70
C ALA A 46 9.69 -11.33 -3.72
N TYR A 47 9.18 -10.26 -3.11
CA TYR A 47 7.97 -10.31 -2.29
C TYR A 47 7.15 -9.05 -2.53
N VAL A 48 5.82 -9.18 -2.61
CA VAL A 48 4.91 -8.04 -2.72
C VAL A 48 4.12 -7.97 -1.43
N ALA A 49 4.22 -6.85 -0.71
CA ALA A 49 3.44 -6.62 0.49
C ALA A 49 1.94 -6.56 0.17
N GLY A 50 1.10 -7.02 1.09
CA GLY A 50 -0.35 -6.82 0.97
C GLY A 50 -0.69 -5.34 0.93
N ASP A 51 -1.73 -5.00 0.19
CA ASP A 51 -2.33 -3.68 0.26
C ASP A 51 -3.45 -3.68 1.31
N THR A 52 -3.20 -2.95 2.40
CA THR A 52 -4.12 -2.75 3.52
C THR A 52 -4.34 -1.27 3.79
N THR A 53 -3.83 -0.40 2.94
CA THR A 53 -3.94 1.05 3.11
C THR A 53 -5.29 1.48 2.55
N ALA A 54 -6.13 2.10 3.38
CA ALA A 54 -7.41 2.60 2.92
C ALA A 54 -7.20 3.77 1.95
N PRO A 55 -8.07 3.93 0.92
CA PRO A 55 -8.02 5.11 0.08
C PRO A 55 -8.20 6.40 0.89
N LEU A 56 -7.52 7.46 0.47
CA LEU A 56 -7.72 8.80 0.97
C LEU A 56 -9.17 9.26 0.76
N ALA A 57 -9.62 10.12 1.67
CA ALA A 57 -10.92 10.76 1.54
C ALA A 57 -11.02 11.54 0.22
N VAL A 58 -12.19 11.46 -0.42
CA VAL A 58 -12.49 12.30 -1.58
C VAL A 58 -12.46 13.78 -1.21
N SER A 59 -12.13 14.63 -2.17
CA SER A 59 -11.97 16.08 -1.97
C SER A 59 -12.52 16.89 -3.14
N ASN A 60 -12.54 18.22 -2.99
CA ASN A 60 -12.99 19.17 -4.02
C ASN A 60 -14.39 18.87 -4.55
N LEU A 61 -15.30 18.49 -3.64
CA LEU A 61 -16.66 18.12 -3.98
C LEU A 61 -17.46 19.34 -4.42
N ALA A 62 -18.10 19.24 -5.58
CA ALA A 62 -18.97 20.29 -6.10
C ALA A 62 -20.18 19.69 -6.83
N VAL A 63 -21.36 20.23 -6.55
CA VAL A 63 -22.57 19.92 -7.30
C VAL A 63 -22.70 20.92 -8.45
N THR A 64 -23.05 20.43 -9.64
CA THR A 64 -23.29 21.27 -10.82
C THR A 64 -24.47 22.23 -10.62
N ALA A 65 -24.51 23.32 -11.39
CA ALA A 65 -25.53 24.35 -11.23
C ALA A 65 -26.97 23.84 -11.45
N ASP A 66 -27.13 22.78 -12.25
CA ASP A 66 -28.43 22.11 -12.46
C ASP A 66 -28.81 21.14 -11.33
N GLY A 67 -27.91 20.90 -10.36
CA GLY A 67 -28.14 20.02 -9.21
C GLY A 67 -28.03 18.53 -9.50
N LEU A 68 -27.64 18.12 -10.72
CA LEU A 68 -27.75 16.72 -11.16
C LEU A 68 -26.46 15.93 -11.15
N SER A 69 -25.30 16.59 -11.04
CA SER A 69 -23.99 15.92 -11.02
C SER A 69 -23.16 16.35 -9.83
N LEU A 70 -22.51 15.38 -9.18
CA LEU A 70 -21.48 15.61 -8.17
C LEU A 70 -20.12 15.28 -8.78
N ALA A 71 -19.20 16.24 -8.77
CA ALA A 71 -17.82 16.06 -9.17
C ALA A 71 -16.89 16.15 -7.96
N GLY A 72 -15.70 15.56 -8.08
CA GLY A 72 -14.65 15.62 -7.05
C GLY A 72 -13.38 14.89 -7.45
N HIS A 73 -12.46 14.78 -6.51
CA HIS A 73 -11.23 14.00 -6.64
C HIS A 73 -11.24 12.83 -5.67
N GLY A 74 -10.84 11.65 -6.15
CA GLY A 74 -10.60 10.47 -5.35
C GLY A 74 -9.37 9.73 -5.88
N GLU A 75 -8.91 8.72 -5.15
CA GLU A 75 -7.84 7.87 -5.63
C GLU A 75 -8.27 7.05 -6.86
N ALA A 76 -7.33 6.85 -7.79
CA ALA A 76 -7.60 6.08 -9.00
C ALA A 76 -7.93 4.62 -8.64
N GLY A 77 -9.06 4.12 -9.14
CA GLY A 77 -9.54 2.76 -8.86
C GLY A 77 -10.34 2.62 -7.57
N ALA A 78 -10.42 3.65 -6.72
CA ALA A 78 -11.32 3.66 -5.57
C ALA A 78 -12.79 3.78 -6.05
N THR A 79 -13.70 3.09 -5.37
CA THR A 79 -15.15 3.23 -5.61
C THR A 79 -15.69 4.38 -4.79
N VAL A 80 -16.42 5.30 -5.43
CA VAL A 80 -17.14 6.38 -4.77
C VAL A 80 -18.59 5.93 -4.55
N VAL A 81 -19.18 6.29 -3.40
CA VAL A 81 -20.59 6.02 -3.10
C VAL A 81 -21.20 7.27 -2.49
N VAL A 82 -22.30 7.76 -3.08
CA VAL A 82 -23.04 8.92 -2.58
C VAL A 82 -24.32 8.45 -1.88
N ARG A 83 -24.62 8.98 -0.70
CA ARG A 83 -25.79 8.61 0.11
C ARG A 83 -26.57 9.83 0.61
N ASP A 84 -27.86 9.66 0.85
CA ASP A 84 -28.68 10.66 1.53
C ASP A 84 -28.49 10.64 3.07
N ALA A 85 -29.16 11.55 3.77
CA ALA A 85 -29.09 11.66 5.23
C ALA A 85 -29.66 10.45 5.97
N SER A 86 -30.47 9.61 5.31
CA SER A 86 -31.02 8.36 5.84
C SER A 86 -30.12 7.16 5.52
N GLY A 87 -29.04 7.35 4.76
CA GLY A 87 -28.08 6.32 4.38
C GLY A 87 -28.41 5.58 3.07
N ASN A 88 -29.47 5.97 2.36
CA ASN A 88 -29.82 5.35 1.07
C ASN A 88 -28.79 5.76 0.02
N GLN A 89 -28.35 4.81 -0.81
CA GLN A 89 -27.40 5.08 -1.89
C GLN A 89 -28.10 5.80 -3.04
N LEU A 90 -27.53 6.94 -3.44
CA LEU A 90 -27.99 7.78 -4.55
C LEU A 90 -27.24 7.48 -5.85
N GLY A 91 -25.99 7.02 -5.74
CA GLY A 91 -25.15 6.67 -6.90
C GLY A 91 -23.77 6.16 -6.50
N THR A 92 -23.02 5.70 -7.51
CA THR A 92 -21.62 5.28 -7.46
C THR A 92 -20.85 5.89 -8.61
#